data_AF-Q9L3N1-F1
#
_entry.id   AF-Q9L3N1-F1
#
_cell.length_a   1.000
_cell.length_b   1.000
_cell.length_c   1.000
_cell.angle_alpha   90.00
_cell.angle_beta   90.00
_cell.angle_gamma   90.00
#
_symmetry.space_group_name_H-M   'P 1'
#
loop_
_entity.id
_entity.type
_entity.pdbx_description
1 polymer ?
#
loop_
_entity_poly.entity_id
_entity_poly.type
_entity_poly.pdbx_seq_one_letter_code
_entity_poly.pdbx_strand_id
1 'polypeptide(L)'
;MLNGVPIGTVCPFAGQIHPITGDINNIWTSSGCSSQNAQAESLNANIPITYPEAYGWMLCDGRYLEIDAYPELFAVIGTLYGKQGDNKFRLPDYRGLFMRGVDAGSGLDPDAAERIGPEGMGKSSGIGSLQCDAPSNTSTTIMPEILILK
;
A
#
# COMPACT_ATOMS: atom_id res chain seq x y z
N MET A 1 16.89 -10.42 0.94
CA MET A 1 17.05 -9.63 2.19
C MET A 1 18.06 -8.53 1.91
N LEU A 2 17.73 -7.28 2.24
CA LEU A 2 18.68 -6.17 2.13
C LEU A 2 19.17 -5.82 3.54
N ASN A 3 20.47 -5.97 3.82
CA ASN A 3 21.06 -5.66 5.13
C ASN A 3 20.35 -6.33 6.33
N GLY A 4 19.83 -7.54 6.15
CA GLY A 4 19.08 -8.28 7.19
C GLY A 4 17.59 -7.96 7.27
N VAL A 5 17.08 -7.05 6.44
CA VAL A 5 15.65 -6.76 6.31
C VAL A 5 15.00 -7.73 5.31
N PRO A 6 13.92 -8.44 5.68
CA PRO A 6 13.19 -9.32 4.77
C PRO A 6 12.57 -8.56 3.58
N ILE A 7 12.58 -9.17 2.41
CA ILE A 7 11.89 -8.62 1.22
C ILE A 7 10.38 -8.61 1.49
N GLY A 8 9.70 -7.59 0.96
CA GLY A 8 8.29 -7.33 1.27
C GLY A 8 8.06 -6.63 2.61
N THR A 9 9.12 -6.30 3.37
CA THR A 9 8.99 -5.41 4.53
C THR A 9 8.44 -4.06 4.07
N VAL A 10 7.46 -3.56 4.81
CA VAL A 10 6.85 -2.24 4.57
C VAL A 10 7.27 -1.29 5.69
N CYS A 11 7.67 -0.07 5.34
CA CYS A 11 8.03 0.95 6.31
C CYS A 11 7.48 2.34 5.94
N PRO A 12 7.13 3.16 6.94
CA PRO A 12 6.92 4.59 6.74
C PRO A 12 8.24 5.29 6.36
N PHE A 13 8.16 6.22 5.42
CA PHE A 13 9.25 7.05 4.93
C PHE A 13 8.87 8.52 5.05
N ALA A 14 9.72 9.30 5.72
CA ALA A 14 9.44 10.69 6.03
C ALA A 14 9.80 11.66 4.89
N GLY A 15 10.58 11.22 3.90
CA GLY A 15 11.04 12.06 2.80
C GLY A 15 10.04 12.12 1.65
N GLN A 16 10.24 13.08 0.75
CA GLN A 16 9.44 13.25 -0.45
C GLN A 16 10.01 12.40 -1.61
N ILE A 17 9.14 11.69 -2.32
CA ILE A 17 9.50 10.79 -3.43
C ILE A 17 8.91 11.34 -4.75
N HIS A 18 9.56 11.06 -5.87
CA HIS A 18 9.11 11.45 -7.20
C HIS A 18 8.86 10.23 -8.11
N PRO A 19 7.80 10.21 -8.94
CA PRO A 19 6.53 10.92 -8.86
C PRO A 19 5.44 10.06 -8.19
N ILE A 20 4.67 10.69 -7.29
CA ILE A 20 3.37 10.18 -6.85
C ILE A 20 2.44 10.30 -8.06
N THR A 21 2.01 9.19 -8.65
CA THR A 21 1.07 9.24 -9.77
C THR A 21 -0.27 9.78 -9.28
N GLY A 22 -0.95 10.61 -10.08
CA GLY A 22 -2.31 11.07 -9.79
C GLY A 22 -3.38 10.02 -10.05
N ASP A 23 -2.97 8.76 -10.30
CA ASP A 23 -3.88 7.68 -10.64
C ASP A 23 -4.63 7.21 -9.40
N ILE A 24 -5.96 7.09 -9.54
CA ILE A 24 -6.84 6.57 -8.50
C ILE A 24 -6.38 5.18 -8.03
N ASN A 25 -6.49 4.92 -6.74
CA ASN A 25 -6.43 3.56 -6.23
C ASN A 25 -7.65 2.79 -6.80
N ASN A 26 -7.41 2.00 -7.84
CA ASN A 26 -8.48 1.27 -8.52
C ASN A 26 -8.88 -0.04 -7.81
N ILE A 27 -8.23 -0.43 -6.70
CA ILE A 27 -8.57 -1.63 -5.92
C ILE A 27 -9.88 -1.40 -5.19
N TRP A 28 -9.93 -0.41 -4.31
CA TRP A 28 -11.07 -0.19 -3.42
C TRP A 28 -12.02 0.90 -3.91
N THR A 29 -12.19 1.06 -5.22
CA THR A 29 -13.05 2.11 -5.82
C THR A 29 -14.53 2.00 -5.44
N SER A 30 -14.96 0.82 -5.00
CA SER A 30 -16.29 0.55 -4.47
C SER A 30 -16.42 0.82 -2.97
N SER A 31 -15.32 1.12 -2.27
CA SER A 31 -15.32 1.41 -0.84
C SER A 31 -15.85 2.81 -0.55
N GLY A 32 -16.51 2.98 0.60
CA GLY A 32 -17.05 4.26 1.06
C GLY A 32 -15.99 5.33 1.35
N CYS A 33 -14.72 4.97 1.39
CA CYS A 33 -13.59 5.87 1.59
C CYS A 33 -12.79 6.17 0.31
N SER A 34 -13.19 5.63 -0.84
CA SER A 34 -12.53 5.99 -2.11
C SER A 34 -13.05 7.31 -2.66
N SER A 35 -12.15 8.18 -3.09
CA SER A 35 -12.49 9.35 -3.88
C SER A 35 -12.29 9.06 -5.37
N GLN A 36 -13.29 9.35 -6.19
CA GLN A 36 -13.17 9.25 -7.66
C GLN A 36 -12.31 10.37 -8.27
N ASN A 37 -11.96 11.38 -7.48
CA ASN A 37 -11.17 12.54 -7.88
C ASN A 37 -9.77 12.48 -7.22
N ALA A 38 -8.93 11.52 -7.62
CA ALA A 38 -7.53 11.55 -7.19
C ALA A 38 -6.79 12.70 -7.89
N GLN A 39 -5.98 13.42 -7.13
CA GLN A 39 -5.01 14.38 -7.63
C GLN A 39 -3.64 13.95 -7.11
N ALA A 40 -2.60 14.08 -7.94
CA ALA A 40 -1.24 13.88 -7.46
C ALA A 40 -0.95 14.89 -6.35
N GLU A 41 -0.32 14.44 -5.26
CA GLU A 41 0.06 15.34 -4.18
C GLU A 41 1.05 16.40 -4.70
N SER A 42 0.90 17.63 -4.22
CA SER A 42 1.81 18.72 -4.59
C SER A 42 3.14 18.52 -3.87
N LEU A 43 4.22 18.36 -4.64
CA LEU A 43 5.57 18.32 -4.10
C LEU A 43 5.92 19.66 -3.44
N ASN A 44 6.45 19.60 -2.21
CA ASN A 44 7.07 20.74 -1.57
C ASN A 44 8.43 21.01 -2.23
N ALA A 45 8.53 22.12 -2.95
CA ALA A 45 9.75 22.54 -3.66
C ALA A 45 10.97 22.75 -2.74
N ASN A 46 10.75 22.91 -1.43
CA ASN A 46 11.82 23.11 -0.45
C ASN A 46 12.32 21.79 0.18
N ILE A 47 11.74 20.65 -0.17
CA ILE A 47 12.15 19.33 0.33
C ILE A 47 12.92 18.59 -0.77
N PRO A 48 14.09 18.01 -0.47
CA PRO A 48 14.82 17.17 -1.42
C PRO A 48 13.97 15.98 -1.89
N ILE A 49 14.01 15.72 -3.20
CA ILE A 49 13.41 14.52 -3.79
C ILE A 49 14.34 13.33 -3.55
N THR A 50 13.79 12.24 -3.06
CA THR A 50 14.49 10.97 -2.88
C THR A 50 14.01 9.92 -3.89
N TYR A 51 14.92 9.07 -4.36
CA TYR A 51 14.66 7.94 -5.24
C TYR A 51 14.90 6.62 -4.49
N PRO A 52 13.90 6.09 -3.77
CA PRO A 52 14.04 4.90 -2.92
C PRO A 52 14.44 3.64 -3.72
N GLU A 53 14.14 3.59 -5.02
CA GLU A 53 14.44 2.48 -5.92
C GLU A 53 15.93 2.18 -6.03
N ALA A 54 16.78 3.20 -5.89
CA ALA A 54 18.23 3.04 -5.87
C ALA A 54 18.73 2.27 -4.64
N TYR A 55 17.93 2.24 -3.58
CA TYR A 55 18.24 1.58 -2.31
C TYR A 55 17.48 0.27 -2.12
N GLY A 56 16.83 -0.25 -3.17
CA GLY A 56 16.05 -1.48 -3.07
C GLY A 56 14.66 -1.28 -2.45
N TRP A 57 14.16 -0.06 -2.37
CA TRP A 57 12.80 0.24 -1.88
C TRP A 57 11.92 0.73 -3.04
N MET A 58 10.63 0.48 -2.97
CA MET A 58 9.66 1.01 -3.94
C MET A 58 8.49 1.62 -3.19
N LEU A 59 7.86 2.63 -3.78
CA LEU A 59 6.61 3.17 -3.25
C LEU A 59 5.49 2.13 -3.39
N CYS A 60 4.64 2.00 -2.36
CA CYS A 60 3.40 1.23 -2.40
C CYS A 60 2.31 2.02 -3.15
N ASP A 61 2.43 2.08 -4.48
CA ASP A 61 1.58 2.89 -5.37
C ASP A 61 0.64 2.07 -6.26
N GLY A 62 0.55 0.76 -6.03
CA GLY A 62 -0.33 -0.10 -6.81
C GLY A 62 0.13 -0.40 -8.23
N ARG A 63 1.37 -0.06 -8.64
CA ARG A 63 1.87 -0.39 -9.99
C ARG A 63 1.97 -1.91 -10.20
N TYR A 64 1.87 -2.34 -11.45
CA TYR A 64 2.16 -3.73 -11.85
C TYR A 64 3.66 -3.92 -12.09
N LEU A 65 4.20 -5.05 -11.62
CA LEU A 65 5.59 -5.46 -11.80
C LEU A 65 5.65 -6.83 -12.50
N GLU A 66 6.71 -7.03 -13.29
CA GLU A 66 7.01 -8.33 -13.89
C GLU A 66 7.51 -9.32 -12.82
N ILE A 67 6.95 -10.52 -12.80
CA ILE A 67 7.36 -11.61 -11.89
C ILE A 67 8.83 -11.96 -12.11
N ASP A 68 9.26 -12.04 -13.38
CA ASP A 68 10.64 -12.39 -13.74
C ASP A 68 11.66 -11.35 -13.28
N ALA A 69 11.25 -10.08 -13.14
CA ALA A 69 12.11 -9.01 -12.65
C ALA A 69 12.16 -8.92 -11.12
N TYR A 70 11.12 -9.39 -10.43
CA TYR A 70 10.97 -9.30 -8.97
C TYR A 70 10.48 -10.62 -8.35
N PRO A 71 11.18 -11.74 -8.57
CA PRO A 71 10.70 -13.06 -8.15
C PRO A 71 10.64 -13.22 -6.62
N GLU A 72 11.57 -12.59 -5.89
CA GLU A 72 11.61 -12.64 -4.43
C GLU A 72 10.45 -11.87 -3.80
N LEU A 73 10.12 -10.70 -4.37
CA LEU A 73 8.96 -9.92 -3.93
C LEU A 73 7.64 -10.63 -4.29
N PHE A 74 7.57 -11.25 -5.46
CA PHE A 74 6.44 -12.08 -5.85
C PHE A 74 6.25 -13.29 -4.91
N ALA A 75 7.33 -13.92 -4.44
CA ALA A 75 7.23 -15.02 -3.48
C ALA A 75 6.57 -14.60 -2.15
N VAL A 76 6.64 -13.31 -1.80
CA VAL A 76 6.05 -12.75 -0.57
C VAL A 76 4.63 -12.25 -0.79
N ILE A 77 4.39 -11.48 -1.85
CA ILE A 77 3.08 -10.84 -2.12
C ILE A 77 2.15 -11.77 -2.89
N GLY A 78 2.70 -12.57 -3.80
CA GLY A 78 1.95 -13.33 -4.79
C GLY A 78 1.04 -12.41 -5.60
N THR A 79 -0.20 -12.82 -5.75
CA THR A 79 -1.24 -12.07 -6.48
C THR A 79 -2.24 -11.40 -5.54
N LEU A 80 -1.87 -11.17 -4.27
CA LEU A 80 -2.79 -10.69 -3.23
C LEU A 80 -3.53 -9.40 -3.62
N TYR A 81 -2.84 -8.47 -4.28
CA TYR A 81 -3.38 -7.18 -4.75
C TYR A 81 -3.83 -7.21 -6.22
N GLY A 82 -3.88 -8.40 -6.81
CA GLY A 82 -4.23 -8.63 -8.21
C GLY A 82 -3.04 -9.01 -9.09
N LYS A 83 -3.38 -9.49 -10.29
CA LYS A 83 -2.45 -9.89 -11.34
C LYS A 83 -2.89 -9.35 -12.70
N GLN A 84 -1.95 -9.15 -13.61
CA GLN A 84 -2.24 -8.77 -15.00
C GLN A 84 -1.62 -9.81 -15.94
N GLY A 85 -2.47 -10.67 -16.50
CA GLY A 85 -2.00 -11.88 -17.20
C GLY A 85 -1.31 -12.84 -16.23
N ASP A 86 -0.37 -13.64 -16.75
CA ASP A 86 0.35 -14.65 -15.97
C ASP A 86 1.76 -14.22 -15.54
N ASN A 87 2.24 -13.07 -16.04
CA ASN A 87 3.62 -12.62 -15.83
C ASN A 87 3.74 -11.38 -14.93
N LYS A 88 2.63 -10.76 -14.53
CA LYS A 88 2.64 -9.56 -13.69
C LYS A 88 1.82 -9.70 -12.44
N PHE A 89 2.37 -9.17 -11.35
CA PHE A 89 1.69 -9.01 -10.07
C PHE A 89 1.63 -7.54 -9.69
N ARG A 90 0.72 -7.20 -8.78
CA ARG A 90 0.52 -5.82 -8.36
C ARG A 90 1.12 -5.55 -6.99
N LEU A 91 1.73 -4.39 -6.83
CA LEU A 91 2.08 -3.86 -5.52
C LEU A 91 0.82 -3.47 -4.72
N PRO A 92 0.90 -3.42 -3.38
CA PRO A 92 -0.09 -2.68 -2.60
C PRO A 92 -0.12 -1.21 -3.02
N ASP A 93 -1.31 -0.61 -2.94
CA ASP A 93 -1.50 0.84 -3.03
C ASP A 93 -1.90 1.36 -1.65
N TYR A 94 -0.94 1.86 -0.88
CA TYR A 94 -1.15 2.34 0.49
C TYR A 94 -1.18 3.87 0.61
N ARG A 95 -1.21 4.56 -0.53
CA ARG A 95 -1.28 6.02 -0.56
C ARG A 95 -2.58 6.49 0.10
N GLY A 96 -2.47 7.45 1.01
CA GLY A 96 -3.61 7.97 1.80
C GLY A 96 -4.18 6.99 2.84
N LEU A 97 -3.53 5.85 3.10
CA LEU A 97 -3.98 4.84 4.07
C LEU A 97 -3.07 4.77 5.29
N PHE A 98 -3.66 4.32 6.40
CA PHE A 98 -2.91 3.92 7.59
C PHE A 98 -2.76 2.40 7.65
N MET A 99 -1.56 1.96 7.99
CA MET A 99 -1.32 0.55 8.27
C MET A 99 -1.78 0.20 9.69
N ARG A 100 -2.58 -0.87 9.80
CA ARG A 100 -2.95 -1.50 11.06
C ARG A 100 -2.69 -3.00 11.03
N GLY A 101 -2.44 -3.59 12.20
CA GLY A 101 -2.32 -5.03 12.33
C GLY A 101 -3.62 -5.77 12.03
N VAL A 102 -3.50 -7.01 11.57
CA VAL A 102 -4.60 -7.98 11.56
C VAL A 102 -4.95 -8.35 13.00
N ASP A 103 -6.24 -8.58 13.28
CA ASP A 103 -6.68 -8.95 14.64
C ASP A 103 -6.06 -10.26 15.12
N ALA A 104 -5.93 -11.24 14.22
CA ALA A 104 -5.37 -12.56 14.49
C ALA A 104 -5.96 -13.26 15.74
N GLY A 105 -7.23 -13.00 16.06
CA GLY A 105 -7.92 -13.59 17.22
C GLY A 105 -7.68 -12.86 18.54
N SER A 106 -7.09 -11.66 18.51
CA SER A 106 -6.87 -10.85 19.71
C SER A 106 -8.17 -10.32 20.33
N GLY A 107 -9.24 -10.22 19.53
CA GLY A 107 -10.53 -9.67 19.96
C GLY A 107 -10.52 -8.15 20.16
N LEU A 108 -9.50 -7.46 19.65
CA LEU A 108 -9.35 -6.01 19.74
C LEU A 108 -9.83 -5.28 18.48
N ASP A 109 -10.34 -6.02 17.51
CA ASP A 109 -10.99 -5.48 16.31
C ASP A 109 -12.37 -6.11 16.12
N PRO A 110 -13.43 -5.57 16.78
CA PRO A 110 -14.77 -6.14 16.69
C PRO A 110 -15.33 -6.14 15.26
N ASP A 111 -14.85 -5.22 14.42
CA ASP A 111 -15.31 -5.04 13.04
C ASP A 111 -14.38 -5.72 12.01
N ALA A 112 -13.46 -6.61 12.43
CA ALA A 112 -12.51 -7.26 11.53
C ALA A 112 -13.17 -7.97 10.35
N ALA A 113 -14.34 -8.57 10.58
CA ALA A 113 -15.10 -9.29 9.57
C ALA A 113 -15.80 -8.37 8.54
N GLU A 114 -15.90 -7.07 8.82
CA GLU A 114 -16.58 -6.08 7.95
C GLU A 114 -15.63 -5.39 6.98
N ARG A 115 -14.32 -5.65 7.10
CA ARG A 115 -13.29 -5.09 6.23
C ARG A 115 -13.42 -5.61 4.79
N ILE A 116 -13.01 -4.80 3.83
CA ILE A 116 -13.03 -5.12 2.38
C ILE A 116 -11.76 -5.88 2.02
N GLY A 117 -11.87 -6.90 1.17
CA GLY A 117 -10.72 -7.69 0.71
C GLY A 117 -9.65 -6.91 -0.09
N PRO A 118 -8.45 -7.49 -0.28
CA PRO A 118 -7.30 -6.85 -0.92
C PRO A 118 -7.46 -6.61 -2.43
N GLU A 119 -8.47 -7.19 -3.06
CA GLU A 119 -8.87 -6.93 -4.45
C GLU A 119 -10.09 -5.99 -4.56
N GLY A 120 -10.54 -5.39 -3.44
CA GLY A 120 -11.69 -4.50 -3.44
C GLY A 120 -13.06 -5.19 -3.47
N MET A 121 -13.08 -6.50 -3.33
CA MET A 121 -14.29 -7.32 -3.37
C MET A 121 -14.40 -8.20 -2.14
N GLY A 122 -15.64 -8.41 -1.70
CA GLY A 122 -15.95 -9.29 -0.58
C GLY A 122 -15.43 -8.78 0.77
N LYS A 123 -15.84 -9.47 1.83
CA LYS A 123 -15.37 -9.23 3.19
C LYS A 123 -14.15 -10.10 3.50
N SER A 124 -13.13 -9.54 4.13
CA SER A 124 -11.94 -10.27 4.58
C SER A 124 -11.26 -9.56 5.73
N SER A 125 -10.91 -10.30 6.78
CA SER A 125 -10.15 -9.81 7.94
C SER A 125 -8.62 -10.03 7.82
N GLY A 126 -8.18 -10.57 6.68
CA GLY A 126 -6.79 -10.98 6.44
C GLY A 126 -5.85 -9.83 6.05
N ILE A 127 -4.61 -10.20 5.72
CA ILE A 127 -3.59 -9.27 5.21
C ILE A 127 -4.10 -8.58 3.94
N GLY A 128 -3.87 -7.28 3.85
CA GLY A 128 -4.29 -6.45 2.71
C GLY A 128 -5.77 -6.04 2.73
N SER A 129 -6.53 -6.38 3.78
CA SER A 129 -7.90 -5.87 3.96
C SER A 129 -7.94 -4.36 4.26
N LEU A 130 -8.99 -3.68 3.80
CA LEU A 130 -9.24 -2.25 3.99
C LEU A 130 -10.38 -2.01 4.98
N GLN A 131 -10.22 -1.02 5.85
CA GLN A 131 -11.28 -0.47 6.69
C GLN A 131 -11.33 1.04 6.53
N CYS A 132 -12.50 1.58 6.19
CA CYS A 132 -12.67 3.01 5.90
C CYS A 132 -12.71 3.90 7.16
N ASP A 133 -13.21 3.39 8.29
CA ASP A 133 -13.66 4.23 9.40
C ASP A 133 -12.68 4.34 10.60
N ALA A 134 -11.41 3.98 10.42
CA ALA A 134 -10.42 4.02 11.50
C ALA A 134 -9.19 4.88 11.10
N PRO A 135 -8.92 6.05 11.73
CA PRO A 135 -9.69 6.83 12.71
C PRO A 135 -10.37 8.06 12.08
N SER A 136 -11.67 8.24 12.33
CA SER A 136 -12.50 9.27 11.71
C SER A 136 -12.31 10.72 12.19
N ASN A 137 -11.30 11.07 13.02
CA ASN A 137 -11.19 12.46 13.52
C ASN A 137 -9.83 12.96 14.04
N THR A 138 -8.68 12.31 13.80
CA THR A 138 -7.42 12.84 14.37
C THR A 138 -6.89 14.04 13.57
N SER A 139 -7.03 15.23 14.15
CA SER A 139 -6.64 16.53 13.58
C SER A 139 -5.12 16.77 13.47
N THR A 140 -4.30 15.72 13.60
CA THR A 140 -2.84 15.79 13.41
C THR A 140 -2.36 14.45 12.88
N THR A 141 -2.55 14.23 11.59
CA THR A 141 -1.96 13.08 10.91
C THR A 141 -0.67 13.52 10.23
N ILE A 142 0.45 12.92 10.62
CA ILE A 142 1.66 12.91 9.79
C ILE A 142 1.41 11.86 8.71
N MET A 143 1.49 12.24 7.44
CA MET A 143 1.33 11.35 6.28
C MET A 143 2.73 10.95 5.78
N PRO A 144 3.33 9.85 6.27
CA PRO A 144 4.54 9.33 5.67
C PRO A 144 4.22 8.62 4.36
N GLU A 145 5.17 8.62 3.44
CA GLU A 145 5.14 7.72 2.30
C GLU A 145 5.34 6.28 2.77
N ILE A 146 4.76 5.31 2.07
CA ILE A 146 4.90 3.91 2.47
C ILE A 146 5.73 3.16 1.44
N LEU A 147 6.88 2.67 1.88
CA LEU A 147 7.84 1.96 1.04
C LEU A 147 7.79 0.46 1.30
N ILE A 148 8.05 -0.32 0.25
CA ILE A 148 8.24 -1.77 0.29
C ILE A 148 9.63 -2.15 -0.19
N LEU A 149 10.30 -3.04 0.54
CA LEU A 149 11.60 -3.57 0.13
C LEU A 149 11.40 -4.58 -1.00
N LYS A 150 12.11 -4.39 -2.12
CA LYS A 150 12.08 -5.25 -3.30
C LYS A 150 13.20 -6.27 -3.37
#